data_AF-A0A1L0AFQ3-F1
#
_entry.id   AF-A0A1L0AFQ3-F1
#
_cell.length_a   1.000
_cell.length_b   1.000
_cell.length_c   1.000
_cell.angle_alpha   90.00
_cell.angle_beta   90.00
_cell.angle_gamma   90.00
#
_symmetry.space_group_name_H-M   'P 1'
#
loop_
_entity.id
_entity.type
_entity.pdbx_description
1 polymer ?
#
loop_
_entity_poly.entity_id
_entity_poly.type
_entity_poly.pdbx_seq_one_letter_code
_entity_poly.pdbx_strand_id
1 'polypeptide(L)'
;MKKKYILGLVCTLFSASLLAHGDESNLLERSDFGGSLFAQFGYYQDSRQAETWSIPGVITGDNAVHREQGLQLMHGEVAFTVSIESVLAGHLILGSHHAESATVEELWLQPDIGENWQLRIGRQLTDIGLYNATHDHDWLFVDANLSQQAFLASQYSDDSIQLRWSDDTQQFTTWIGRGNGYPHQWIKAALYHMLMV
;
A
#
# COMPACT_ATOMS: atom_id res chain seq x y z
N MET A 1 28.00 10.17 27.75
CA MET A 1 26.62 10.63 28.02
C MET A 1 25.81 10.51 26.72
N LYS A 2 24.94 9.51 26.60
CA LYS A 2 24.12 9.32 25.39
C LYS A 2 22.91 10.27 25.47
N LYS A 3 22.92 11.34 24.66
CA LYS A 3 21.78 12.25 24.54
C LYS A 3 20.69 11.56 23.72
N LYS A 4 19.50 11.44 24.31
CA LYS A 4 18.28 11.00 23.63
C LYS A 4 17.72 12.20 22.88
N TYR A 5 17.44 12.06 21.59
CA TYR A 5 16.81 13.10 20.80
C TYR A 5 15.52 12.59 20.17
N ILE A 6 14.57 13.50 20.12
CA ILE A 6 13.15 13.34 19.81
C ILE A 6 12.98 13.14 18.31
N LEU A 7 12.24 12.10 17.93
CA LEU A 7 11.74 11.87 16.58
C LEU A 7 10.63 12.90 16.31
N GLY A 8 10.91 13.86 15.43
CA GLY A 8 9.90 14.79 14.92
C GLY A 8 9.45 14.33 13.54
N LEU A 9 8.30 13.65 13.47
CA LEU A 9 7.60 13.38 12.22
C LEU A 9 6.76 14.61 11.88
N VAL A 10 7.04 15.29 10.78
CA VAL A 10 6.17 16.32 10.23
C VAL A 10 5.56 15.74 8.95
N CYS A 11 4.39 15.13 9.07
CA CYS A 11 3.57 14.74 7.93
C CYS A 11 2.75 15.97 7.50
N THR A 12 3.10 16.57 6.38
CA THR A 12 2.24 17.54 5.70
C THR A 12 1.50 16.81 4.58
N LEU A 13 0.23 16.51 4.80
CA LEU A 13 -0.69 16.03 3.78
C LEU A 13 -1.19 17.24 2.98
N PHE A 14 -0.97 17.26 1.67
CA PHE A 14 -1.56 18.24 0.76
C PHE A 14 -2.38 17.51 -0.30
N SER A 15 -3.69 17.43 -0.08
CA SER A 15 -4.63 16.86 -1.06
C SER A 15 -5.19 17.99 -1.92
N ALA A 16 -5.05 17.88 -3.24
CA ALA A 16 -5.66 18.79 -4.20
C ALA A 16 -6.49 17.98 -5.21
N SER A 17 -7.82 18.01 -5.05
CA SER A 17 -8.74 17.35 -5.98
C SER A 17 -9.10 18.31 -7.11
N LEU A 18 -8.84 17.93 -8.37
CA LEU A 18 -9.27 18.69 -9.55
C LEU A 18 -10.58 18.09 -10.08
N LEU A 19 -11.71 18.70 -9.76
CA LEU A 19 -13.02 18.36 -10.34
C LEU A 19 -13.18 19.10 -11.67
N ALA A 20 -13.24 18.37 -12.78
CA ALA A 20 -13.68 18.91 -14.07
C ALA A 20 -15.16 18.57 -14.28
N HIS A 21 -15.99 19.58 -14.58
CA HIS A 21 -17.43 19.45 -14.87
C HIS A 21 -17.70 19.91 -16.32
N GLY A 22 -18.45 19.15 -17.10
CA GLY A 22 -18.86 19.52 -18.47
C GLY A 22 -20.09 18.73 -18.94
N ASP A 23 -21.03 19.44 -19.56
CA ASP A 23 -22.47 19.16 -19.80
C ASP A 23 -22.84 18.09 -20.88
N GLU A 24 -23.72 17.15 -20.50
CA GLU A 24 -24.65 16.19 -21.14
C GLU A 24 -24.14 14.93 -21.92
N SER A 25 -24.49 13.75 -21.34
CA SER A 25 -24.80 12.40 -21.93
C SER A 25 -23.66 11.44 -22.32
N ASN A 26 -22.42 11.73 -21.99
CA ASN A 26 -21.28 10.86 -22.30
C ASN A 26 -20.70 10.18 -21.04
N LEU A 27 -20.05 9.02 -21.22
CA LEU A 27 -19.31 8.31 -20.14
C LEU A 27 -18.36 9.25 -19.37
N LEU A 28 -17.89 10.32 -20.01
CA LEU A 28 -17.03 11.36 -19.43
C LEU A 28 -17.69 12.17 -18.30
N GLU A 29 -19.02 12.35 -18.28
CA GLU A 29 -19.72 13.03 -17.17
C GLU A 29 -19.92 12.13 -15.95
N ARG A 30 -20.11 10.84 -16.19
CA ARG A 30 -20.23 9.82 -15.13
C ARG A 30 -18.86 9.43 -14.56
N SER A 31 -17.79 10.06 -15.03
CA SER A 31 -16.42 9.76 -14.66
C SER A 31 -15.86 10.84 -13.74
N ASP A 32 -15.59 10.47 -12.50
CA ASP A 32 -14.79 11.26 -11.57
C ASP A 32 -13.32 10.88 -11.72
N PHE A 33 -12.47 11.87 -11.96
CA PHE A 33 -11.02 11.71 -11.99
C PHE A 33 -10.39 12.42 -10.80
N GLY A 34 -9.49 11.74 -10.11
CA GLY A 34 -8.74 12.28 -8.98
C GLY A 34 -7.24 12.20 -9.23
N GLY A 35 -6.51 13.12 -8.61
CA GLY A 35 -5.05 13.08 -8.54
C GLY A 35 -4.60 13.53 -7.16
N SER A 36 -3.55 12.91 -6.63
CA SER A 36 -2.90 13.37 -5.40
C SER A 36 -1.38 13.23 -5.51
N LEU A 37 -0.69 14.04 -4.71
CA LEU A 37 0.74 14.00 -4.54
C LEU A 37 1.02 13.86 -3.05
N PHE A 38 1.84 12.88 -2.69
CA PHE A 38 2.33 12.65 -1.35
C PHE A 38 3.85 12.79 -1.34
N ALA A 39 4.39 13.39 -0.28
CA ALA A 39 5.82 13.48 -0.05
C ALA A 39 6.10 13.46 1.45
N GLN A 40 6.91 12.50 1.87
CA GLN A 40 7.36 12.34 3.24
C GLN A 40 8.83 12.72 3.34
N PHE A 41 9.14 13.65 4.25
CA PHE A 41 10.51 14.03 4.58
C PHE A 41 10.84 13.59 6.01
N GLY A 42 12.04 13.08 6.21
CA GLY A 42 12.54 12.70 7.53
C GLY A 42 13.92 13.28 7.78
N TYR A 43 14.20 13.59 9.05
CA TYR A 43 15.54 13.96 9.51
C TYR A 43 16.07 12.85 10.42
N TYR A 44 17.19 12.24 10.05
CA TYR A 44 17.80 11.15 10.80
C TYR A 44 19.17 11.54 11.34
N GLN A 45 19.42 11.16 12.57
CA GLN A 45 20.72 11.29 13.20
C GLN A 45 21.06 9.96 13.84
N ASP A 46 21.72 9.07 13.10
CA ASP A 46 22.12 7.78 13.62
C ASP A 46 23.62 7.71 13.90
N SER A 47 24.01 7.11 15.02
CA SER A 47 25.41 6.81 15.34
C SER A 47 25.74 5.33 15.19
N ARG A 48 24.75 4.52 14.80
CA ARG A 48 24.87 3.07 14.63
C ARG A 48 25.30 2.74 13.21
N GLN A 49 26.27 1.83 13.09
CA GLN A 49 26.50 1.13 11.83
C GLN A 49 25.27 0.26 11.55
N ALA A 50 24.85 0.19 10.29
CA ALA A 50 23.66 -0.55 9.87
C ALA A 50 23.79 -2.04 10.25
N GLU A 51 23.30 -2.43 11.41
CA GLU A 51 23.08 -3.83 11.70
C GLU A 51 21.81 -4.26 10.97
N THR A 52 21.92 -5.32 10.17
CA THR A 52 20.78 -5.94 9.50
C THR A 52 19.74 -6.33 10.55
N TRP A 53 18.57 -5.67 10.53
CA TRP A 53 17.45 -6.07 11.36
C TRP A 53 17.05 -7.50 11.03
N SER A 54 16.94 -8.35 12.05
CA SER A 54 16.47 -9.72 11.91
C SER A 54 15.65 -10.13 13.12
N ILE A 55 14.68 -11.01 12.90
CA ILE A 55 13.87 -11.61 13.96
C ILE A 55 14.45 -13.01 14.20
N PRO A 56 15.00 -13.33 15.39
CA PRO A 56 15.60 -14.64 15.65
C PRO A 56 14.64 -15.79 15.36
N GLY A 57 15.07 -16.74 14.52
CA GLY A 57 14.28 -17.90 14.14
C GLY A 57 13.24 -17.66 13.03
N VAL A 58 13.20 -16.45 12.46
CA VAL A 58 12.33 -16.09 11.34
C VAL A 58 13.19 -15.61 10.17
N ILE A 59 12.87 -16.09 8.96
CA ILE A 59 13.46 -15.53 7.75
C ILE A 59 12.83 -14.15 7.56
N THR A 60 13.59 -13.07 7.73
CA THR A 60 13.10 -11.72 7.44
C THR A 60 13.40 -11.37 5.99
N GLY A 61 12.53 -10.58 5.35
CA GLY A 61 12.82 -10.00 4.04
C GLY A 61 13.94 -8.95 4.12
N ASP A 62 14.52 -8.61 2.98
CA ASP A 62 15.70 -7.73 2.88
C ASP A 62 15.39 -6.22 3.10
N ASN A 63 14.21 -5.88 3.62
CA ASN A 63 13.71 -4.49 3.62
C ASN A 63 14.19 -3.63 4.80
N ALA A 64 15.36 -3.93 5.37
CA ALA A 64 15.98 -3.07 6.38
C ALA A 64 16.64 -1.86 5.68
N VAL A 65 15.85 -0.84 5.35
CA VAL A 65 16.34 0.36 4.67
C VAL A 65 17.31 1.11 5.57
N HIS A 66 18.54 1.29 5.09
CA HIS A 66 19.51 2.16 5.73
C HIS A 66 19.07 3.62 5.54
N ARG A 67 18.93 4.36 6.64
CA ARG A 67 18.57 5.78 6.60
C ARG A 67 19.84 6.62 6.72
N GLU A 68 20.13 7.45 5.72
CA GLU A 68 21.29 8.35 5.77
C GLU A 68 21.10 9.42 6.85
N GLN A 69 22.20 9.91 7.42
CA GLN A 69 22.12 11.04 8.35
C GLN A 69 21.74 12.33 7.60
N GLY A 70 20.82 13.10 8.15
CA GLY A 70 20.39 14.39 7.61
C GLY A 70 18.93 14.41 7.18
N LEU A 71 18.56 15.48 6.48
CA LEU A 71 17.22 15.66 5.88
C LEU A 71 17.16 14.88 4.57
N GLN A 72 16.13 14.06 4.42
CA GLN A 72 15.98 13.19 3.26
C GLN A 72 14.49 13.03 2.89
N LEU A 73 14.21 12.96 1.58
CA LEU A 73 12.91 12.52 1.06
C LEU A 73 12.83 11.00 1.25
N MET A 74 11.87 10.56 2.06
CA MET A 74 11.64 9.16 2.45
C MET A 74 10.80 8.43 1.46
N HIS A 75 9.66 9.01 1.12
CA HIS A 75 8.71 8.43 0.21
C HIS A 75 8.06 9.58 -0.56
N GLY A 76 7.97 9.49 -1.88
CA GLY A 76 7.07 10.32 -2.67
C GLY A 76 6.15 9.47 -3.54
N GLU A 77 4.86 9.83 -3.59
CA GLU A 77 3.86 9.14 -4.40
C GLU A 77 3.05 10.13 -5.24
N VAL A 78 2.70 9.70 -6.45
CA VAL A 78 1.68 10.34 -7.28
C VAL A 78 0.58 9.32 -7.50
N ALA A 79 -0.63 9.65 -7.05
CA ALA A 79 -1.80 8.81 -7.25
C ALA A 79 -2.74 9.41 -8.30
N PHE A 80 -3.36 8.55 -9.08
CA PHE A 80 -4.46 8.87 -9.98
C PHE A 80 -5.61 7.90 -9.71
N THR A 81 -6.82 8.44 -9.65
CA THR A 81 -8.03 7.65 -9.46
C THR A 81 -9.01 7.94 -10.59
N VAL A 82 -9.80 6.94 -10.92
CA VAL A 82 -10.95 7.09 -11.82
C VAL A 82 -12.12 6.32 -11.23
N SER A 83 -13.31 6.91 -11.26
CA SER A 83 -14.55 6.24 -10.89
C SER A 83 -15.59 6.57 -11.93
N ILE A 84 -16.04 5.56 -12.67
CA ILE A 84 -17.14 5.66 -13.63
C ILE A 84 -18.35 5.04 -12.96
N GLU A 85 -19.35 5.87 -12.64
CA GLU A 85 -20.56 5.48 -11.93
C GLU A 85 -21.17 4.19 -12.51
N SER A 86 -21.41 3.19 -11.68
CA SER A 86 -21.99 1.89 -12.06
C SER A 86 -21.29 1.15 -13.20
N VAL A 87 -19.99 1.38 -13.39
CA VAL A 87 -19.19 0.74 -14.46
C VAL A 87 -17.87 0.22 -13.90
N LEU A 88 -17.04 1.10 -13.33
CA LEU A 88 -15.65 0.76 -13.02
C LEU A 88 -15.03 1.79 -12.08
N ALA A 89 -14.26 1.34 -11.10
CA ALA A 89 -13.26 2.15 -10.42
C ALA A 89 -11.83 1.72 -10.82
N GLY A 90 -10.88 2.63 -10.79
CA GLY A 90 -9.49 2.38 -11.09
C GLY A 90 -8.55 3.24 -10.25
N HIS A 91 -7.35 2.72 -10.03
CA HIS A 91 -6.34 3.33 -9.19
C HIS A 91 -4.94 3.09 -9.77
N LEU A 92 -4.11 4.11 -9.79
CA LEU A 92 -2.70 4.05 -10.14
C LEU A 92 -1.91 4.84 -9.11
N ILE A 93 -0.96 4.20 -8.45
CA ILE A 93 0.05 4.87 -7.62
C ILE A 93 1.43 4.59 -8.20
N LEU A 94 2.15 5.68 -8.46
CA LEU A 94 3.57 5.66 -8.73
C LEU A 94 4.28 6.18 -7.49
N GLY A 95 5.11 5.35 -6.88
CA GLY A 95 5.83 5.68 -5.65
C GLY A 95 7.33 5.49 -5.80
N SER A 96 8.09 6.15 -4.95
CA SER A 96 9.53 6.01 -4.85
C SER A 96 9.97 6.22 -3.42
N HIS A 97 10.79 5.31 -2.92
CA HIS A 97 11.51 5.50 -1.69
C HIS A 97 12.86 6.20 -1.94
N HIS A 98 13.49 6.63 -0.84
CA HIS A 98 14.84 7.18 -0.85
C HIS A 98 15.83 6.26 -1.58
N ALA A 99 16.61 6.84 -2.50
CA ALA A 99 17.61 6.14 -3.31
C ALA A 99 17.07 5.02 -4.21
N GLU A 100 15.74 4.92 -4.38
CA GLU A 100 15.10 3.99 -5.30
C GLU A 100 14.62 4.71 -6.58
N SER A 101 14.34 3.93 -7.61
CA SER A 101 13.65 4.43 -8.80
C SER A 101 12.15 4.40 -8.56
N ALA A 102 11.41 5.30 -9.20
CA ALA A 102 9.95 5.26 -9.15
C ALA A 102 9.43 3.93 -9.73
N THR A 103 8.49 3.31 -9.02
CA THR A 103 7.84 2.06 -9.41
C THR A 103 6.32 2.19 -9.34
N VAL A 104 5.62 1.23 -9.97
CA VAL A 104 4.18 1.09 -9.80
C VAL A 104 3.92 0.36 -8.49
N GLU A 105 3.39 1.08 -7.51
CA GLU A 105 3.04 0.51 -6.21
C GLU A 105 1.65 -0.13 -6.25
N GLU A 106 0.70 0.55 -6.89
CA GLU A 106 -0.63 0.02 -7.17
C GLU A 106 -1.04 0.35 -8.60
N LEU A 107 -1.68 -0.62 -9.26
CA LEU A 107 -2.38 -0.44 -10.53
C LEU A 107 -3.48 -1.49 -10.60
N TRP A 108 -4.70 -1.08 -10.29
CA TRP A 108 -5.82 -2.01 -10.26
C TRP A 108 -7.10 -1.39 -10.82
N LEU A 109 -7.97 -2.29 -11.26
CA LEU A 109 -9.30 -2.01 -11.78
C LEU A 109 -10.33 -2.79 -10.95
N GLN A 110 -11.49 -2.17 -10.71
CA GLN A 110 -12.59 -2.72 -9.96
C GLN A 110 -13.90 -2.49 -10.73
N PRO A 111 -14.30 -3.40 -11.64
CA PRO A 111 -15.58 -3.27 -12.34
C PRO A 111 -16.75 -3.38 -11.36
N ASP A 112 -17.85 -2.70 -11.68
CA ASP A 112 -19.12 -2.92 -10.99
C ASP A 112 -19.71 -4.27 -11.44
N ILE A 113 -19.88 -5.17 -10.48
CA ILE A 113 -20.42 -6.52 -10.69
C ILE A 113 -21.71 -6.77 -9.90
N GLY A 114 -22.32 -5.72 -9.37
CA GLY A 114 -23.57 -5.76 -8.63
C GLY A 114 -23.40 -5.63 -7.12
N GLU A 115 -24.54 -5.64 -6.43
CA GLU A 115 -24.61 -5.38 -5.00
C GLU A 115 -23.85 -6.43 -4.18
N ASN A 116 -23.25 -5.98 -3.08
CA ASN A 116 -22.52 -6.79 -2.09
C ASN A 116 -21.23 -7.46 -2.59
N TRP A 117 -20.94 -7.45 -3.90
CA TRP A 117 -19.74 -8.04 -4.48
C TRP A 117 -18.75 -6.98 -4.96
N GLN A 118 -17.47 -7.23 -4.74
CA GLN A 118 -16.38 -6.39 -5.26
C GLN A 118 -15.32 -7.30 -5.87
N LEU A 119 -14.97 -7.05 -7.14
CA LEU A 119 -13.89 -7.73 -7.83
C LEU A 119 -12.80 -6.71 -8.14
N ARG A 120 -11.58 -6.91 -7.61
CA ARG A 120 -10.43 -6.06 -7.91
C ARG A 120 -9.34 -6.87 -8.61
N ILE A 121 -8.87 -6.38 -9.75
CA ILE A 121 -7.87 -7.05 -10.58
C ILE A 121 -6.71 -6.10 -10.84
N GLY A 122 -5.49 -6.57 -10.59
CA GLY A 122 -4.26 -5.82 -10.84
C GLY A 122 -3.30 -5.86 -9.67
N ARG A 123 -2.30 -4.98 -9.70
CA ARG A 123 -1.36 -4.78 -8.60
C ARG A 123 -2.04 -4.01 -7.48
N GLN A 124 -2.09 -4.61 -6.29
CA GLN A 124 -2.79 -4.03 -5.15
C GLN A 124 -2.15 -4.50 -3.84
N LEU A 125 -2.36 -3.73 -2.79
CA LEU A 125 -2.19 -4.21 -1.42
C LEU A 125 -3.24 -5.28 -1.13
N THR A 126 -2.82 -6.42 -0.59
CA THR A 126 -3.77 -7.48 -0.24
C THR A 126 -4.41 -7.26 1.13
N ASP A 127 -5.64 -7.72 1.27
CA ASP A 127 -6.41 -7.68 2.51
C ASP A 127 -5.99 -8.80 3.47
N ILE A 128 -4.76 -8.72 4.00
CA ILE A 128 -4.20 -9.67 4.96
C ILE A 128 -3.95 -8.96 6.30
N GLY A 129 -4.49 -9.51 7.39
CA GLY A 129 -4.38 -8.87 8.71
C GLY A 129 -5.10 -7.53 8.77
N LEU A 130 -4.73 -6.69 9.74
CA LEU A 130 -5.50 -5.50 10.08
C LEU A 130 -5.14 -4.25 9.25
N TYR A 131 -3.87 -4.10 8.84
CA TYR A 131 -3.37 -2.84 8.25
C TYR A 131 -2.64 -3.02 6.92
N ASN A 132 -2.51 -4.23 6.38
CA ASN A 132 -1.73 -4.44 5.15
C ASN A 132 -2.35 -3.72 3.94
N ALA A 133 -3.68 -3.62 3.90
CA ALA A 133 -4.43 -2.89 2.88
C ALA A 133 -4.36 -1.35 3.04
N THR A 134 -3.69 -0.85 4.08
CA THR A 134 -3.44 0.57 4.32
C THR A 134 -1.98 0.87 4.02
N HIS A 135 -1.72 1.94 3.27
CA HIS A 135 -0.36 2.42 2.98
C HIS A 135 0.45 2.68 4.25
N ASP A 136 1.74 2.37 4.21
CA ASP A 136 2.59 2.37 5.41
C ASP A 136 2.72 3.76 6.06
N HIS A 137 2.61 4.81 5.26
CA HIS A 137 2.61 6.19 5.71
C HIS A 137 1.32 6.61 6.45
N ASP A 138 0.24 5.83 6.33
CA ASP A 138 -1.01 6.01 7.07
C ASP A 138 -1.06 5.15 8.35
N TRP A 139 -0.02 4.36 8.63
CA TRP A 139 0.04 3.55 9.84
C TRP A 139 0.23 4.41 11.09
N LEU A 140 -0.30 3.92 12.22
CA LEU A 140 -0.10 4.53 13.54
C LEU A 140 1.35 4.41 14.06
N PHE A 141 2.16 3.54 13.44
CA PHE A 141 3.54 3.27 13.80
C PHE A 141 4.46 3.44 12.60
N VAL A 142 5.71 3.82 12.86
CA VAL A 142 6.73 4.04 11.82
C VAL A 142 7.11 2.77 11.08
N ASP A 143 6.98 1.61 11.73
CA ASP A 143 7.32 0.30 11.17
C ASP A 143 6.14 -0.66 11.34
N ALA A 144 6.06 -1.67 10.49
CA ALA A 144 5.06 -2.74 10.59
C ALA A 144 5.15 -3.45 11.96
N ASN A 145 4.03 -4.00 12.46
CA ASN A 145 4.07 -4.82 13.67
C ASN A 145 4.94 -6.09 13.48
N LEU A 146 5.40 -6.68 14.58
CA LEU A 146 6.34 -7.82 14.53
C LEU A 146 5.80 -9.02 13.73
N SER A 147 4.50 -9.31 13.83
CA SER A 147 3.88 -10.39 13.05
C SER A 147 3.89 -10.10 11.55
N GLN A 148 3.62 -8.87 11.15
CA GLN A 148 3.64 -8.47 9.75
C GLN A 148 5.07 -8.45 9.20
N GLN A 149 6.05 -7.99 9.97
CA GLN A 149 7.46 -8.13 9.60
C GLN A 149 7.89 -9.60 9.44
N ALA A 150 7.44 -10.47 10.34
CA ALA A 150 7.77 -11.89 10.30
C ALA A 150 7.15 -12.62 9.11
N PHE A 151 5.87 -12.37 8.82
CA PHE A 151 5.11 -13.14 7.82
C PHE A 151 5.00 -12.47 6.46
N LEU A 152 5.13 -11.15 6.39
CA LEU A 152 4.95 -10.35 5.17
C LEU A 152 6.16 -9.44 4.86
N ALA A 153 7.26 -9.53 5.63
CA ALA A 153 8.45 -8.67 5.58
C ALA A 153 8.19 -7.20 5.96
N SER A 154 7.16 -6.59 5.40
CA SER A 154 6.58 -5.31 5.80
C SER A 154 5.17 -5.22 5.22
N GLN A 155 4.94 -4.37 4.23
CA GLN A 155 3.70 -4.28 3.49
C GLN A 155 3.73 -5.21 2.28
N TYR A 156 2.70 -6.05 2.16
CA TYR A 156 2.57 -7.01 1.08
C TYR A 156 1.67 -6.49 -0.02
N SER A 157 2.21 -6.47 -1.23
CA SER A 157 1.49 -6.20 -2.48
C SER A 157 1.71 -7.34 -3.47
N ASP A 158 0.74 -7.55 -4.36
CA ASP A 158 0.89 -8.52 -5.45
C ASP A 158 0.01 -8.15 -6.65
N ASP A 159 0.41 -8.64 -7.82
CA ASP A 159 -0.44 -8.67 -9.00
C ASP A 159 -1.48 -9.79 -8.78
N SER A 160 -2.72 -9.42 -8.50
CA SER A 160 -3.72 -10.36 -7.98
C SER A 160 -5.13 -10.12 -8.52
N ILE A 161 -5.97 -11.16 -8.38
CA ILE A 161 -7.42 -11.10 -8.52
C ILE A 161 -7.99 -11.29 -7.11
N GLN A 162 -8.74 -10.30 -6.63
CA GLN A 162 -9.40 -10.31 -5.33
C GLN A 162 -10.92 -10.26 -5.53
N LEU A 163 -11.64 -11.13 -4.83
CA LEU A 163 -13.09 -11.12 -4.75
C LEU A 163 -13.50 -10.92 -3.29
N ARG A 164 -14.36 -9.94 -3.06
CA ARG A 164 -14.94 -9.66 -1.76
C ARG A 164 -16.45 -9.73 -1.85
N TRP A 165 -17.06 -10.27 -0.81
CA TRP A 165 -18.49 -10.23 -0.56
C TRP A 165 -18.75 -9.69 0.84
N SER A 166 -19.76 -8.86 1.02
CA SER A 166 -20.15 -8.35 2.34
C SER A 166 -21.65 -8.12 2.44
N ASP A 167 -22.22 -8.40 3.61
CA ASP A 167 -23.58 -8.02 4.00
C ASP A 167 -23.55 -7.21 5.31
N ASP A 168 -24.72 -6.92 5.90
CA ASP A 168 -24.85 -6.14 7.15
C ASP A 168 -24.17 -6.80 8.38
N THR A 169 -23.80 -8.08 8.29
CA THR A 169 -23.36 -8.90 9.43
C THR A 169 -21.99 -9.54 9.26
N GLN A 170 -21.51 -9.73 8.03
CA GLN A 170 -20.29 -10.47 7.74
C GLN A 170 -19.65 -10.00 6.43
N GLN A 171 -18.35 -10.28 6.32
CA GLN A 171 -17.55 -10.01 5.13
C GLN A 171 -16.64 -11.20 4.84
N PHE A 172 -16.50 -11.52 3.56
CA PHE A 172 -15.58 -12.52 3.05
C PHE A 172 -14.67 -11.89 1.99
N THR A 173 -13.36 -12.08 2.13
CA THR A 173 -12.37 -11.67 1.12
C THR A 173 -11.53 -12.89 0.74
N THR A 174 -11.40 -13.16 -0.57
CA THR A 174 -10.46 -14.13 -1.11
C THR A 174 -9.66 -13.51 -2.23
N TRP A 175 -8.41 -13.95 -2.41
CA TRP A 175 -7.57 -13.48 -3.50
C TRP A 175 -6.62 -14.56 -3.97
N ILE A 176 -6.22 -14.44 -5.23
CA ILE A 176 -5.14 -15.22 -5.82
C ILE A 176 -4.13 -14.25 -6.45
N GLY A 177 -2.89 -14.36 -6.00
CA GLY A 177 -1.78 -13.52 -6.44
C GLY A 177 -0.75 -14.28 -7.25
N ARG A 178 0.11 -13.55 -7.94
CA ARG A 178 1.24 -14.10 -8.70
C ARG A 178 2.28 -14.76 -7.80
N GLY A 179 2.47 -14.25 -6.58
CA GLY A 179 3.36 -14.82 -5.57
C GLY A 179 4.85 -14.60 -5.84
N ASN A 180 5.22 -13.45 -6.41
CA ASN A 180 6.63 -13.14 -6.71
C ASN A 180 7.40 -12.52 -5.54
N GLY A 181 6.70 -11.99 -4.53
CA GLY A 181 7.31 -11.35 -3.35
C GLY A 181 7.39 -12.26 -2.13
N TYR A 182 8.05 -11.80 -1.07
CA TYR A 182 8.09 -12.48 0.21
C TYR A 182 6.67 -12.59 0.79
N PRO A 183 6.25 -13.73 1.37
CA PRO A 183 7.03 -14.94 1.61
C PRO A 183 7.02 -15.95 0.45
N HIS A 184 6.26 -15.70 -0.62
CA HIS A 184 5.96 -16.66 -1.69
C HIS A 184 7.15 -16.92 -2.62
N GLN A 185 8.13 -16.02 -2.70
CA GLN A 185 9.34 -16.22 -3.49
C GLN A 185 10.09 -17.52 -3.16
N TRP A 186 9.80 -18.13 -1.99
CA TRP A 186 10.34 -19.41 -1.54
C TRP A 186 9.37 -20.61 -1.71
N ILE A 187 8.11 -20.39 -2.08
CA ILE A 187 7.04 -21.41 -2.17
C ILE A 187 6.23 -21.23 -3.47
N LYS A 188 6.32 -22.19 -4.39
CA LYS A 188 5.54 -22.16 -5.65
C LYS A 188 4.04 -22.37 -5.38
N ALA A 189 3.24 -21.32 -5.63
CA ALA A 189 1.78 -21.25 -5.57
C ALA A 189 1.17 -21.50 -4.18
N ALA A 190 0.74 -20.42 -3.52
CA ALA A 190 -0.01 -20.45 -2.28
C ALA A 190 -1.39 -19.83 -2.47
N LEU A 191 -2.43 -20.60 -2.14
CA LEU A 191 -3.82 -20.18 -2.15
C LEU A 191 -4.21 -19.79 -0.72
N TYR A 192 -4.34 -18.50 -0.45
CA TYR A 192 -4.73 -18.00 0.87
C TYR A 192 -6.24 -17.92 0.95
N HIS A 193 -6.82 -18.68 1.88
CA HIS A 193 -8.21 -18.51 2.30
C HIS A 193 -8.19 -17.86 3.68
N MET A 194 -8.78 -16.67 3.81
CA MET A 194 -8.97 -16.04 5.11
C MET A 194 -10.45 -15.69 5.28
N LEU A 195 -11.09 -16.39 6.22
CA LEU A 195 -12.41 -16.03 6.71
C LEU A 195 -12.22 -14.99 7.81
N MET A 196 -12.60 -13.74 7.57
CA MET A 196 -12.78 -12.77 8.65
C MET A 196 -14.20 -12.95 9.19
N VAL A 197 -14.33 -13.22 10.50
CA VAL A 197 -15.61 -13.33 11.22
C VAL A 197 -15.73 -12.14 12.15
#